data_AF-A0AA88YS15-F1
#
_entry.id   AF-A0AA88YS15-F1
#
_cell.length_a   1.000
_cell.length_b   1.000
_cell.length_c   1.000
_cell.angle_alpha   90.00
_cell.angle_beta   90.00
_cell.angle_gamma   90.00
#
_symmetry.space_group_name_H-M   'P 1'
#
loop_
_entity.id
_entity.type
_entity.pdbx_description
1 polymer ?
#
loop_
_entity_poly.entity_id
_entity_poly.type
_entity_poly.pdbx_seq_one_letter_code
_entity_poly.pdbx_strand_id
1 'polypeptide(L)'
;MAAKRKVLVEDEEEKSQILEYLHNVSQLQTSAKGRKYFHAVIQTTKDEKYRLVAFSPEKHNTYTMAANLNSPVQLKNAKFSPSRNGELEVIVDRSTSLEMVKQKLDFKKKKLDPPQQSILKSLSDLTEENMLVTLNVKLLNFTNEETEVYTRYGAKSVRNAIIADKSGTKTISFWGNIIPSVKQGSFYNLTNVVSKKFDENITLSTTTNTKALQIPIFDEVKEEDVPIQHAENIVITSINVITSYRCSNKSCSATFPIQELKGTFMKCSTCKMKQKVENIIKSTSAKAVCKTETDSNKQILISQQALENYLGEENNELMKDEDALEDHILTVENFRITTGNNREICIKLESA
;
A
#
# COMPACT_ATOMS: atom_id res chain seq x y z
N MET A 1 -7.05 -25.36 31.25
CA MET A 1 -5.90 -24.45 31.46
C MET A 1 -6.03 -23.26 30.54
N ALA A 2 -6.44 -22.12 31.09
CA ALA A 2 -6.34 -20.79 30.49
C ALA A 2 -6.57 -19.82 31.65
N ALA A 3 -5.49 -19.44 32.35
CA ALA A 3 -5.57 -18.50 33.45
C ALA A 3 -5.81 -17.09 32.87
N LYS A 4 -7.07 -16.68 32.81
CA LYS A 4 -7.44 -15.26 32.73
C LYS A 4 -6.90 -14.58 33.98
N ARG A 5 -5.73 -13.93 33.87
CA ARG A 5 -5.27 -13.00 34.90
C ARG A 5 -6.13 -11.74 34.83
N LYS A 6 -7.06 -11.64 35.78
CA LYS A 6 -7.63 -10.39 36.26
C LYS A 6 -6.46 -9.47 36.63
N VAL A 7 -6.23 -8.43 35.83
CA VAL A 7 -5.55 -7.23 36.35
C VAL A 7 -6.62 -6.55 37.19
N LEU A 8 -6.40 -6.54 38.49
CA LEU A 8 -7.18 -5.80 39.46
C LEU A 8 -7.15 -4.33 39.04
N VAL A 9 -8.30 -3.83 38.58
CA VAL A 9 -8.64 -2.42 38.69
C VAL A 9 -9.17 -2.30 40.11
N GLU A 10 -8.25 -2.11 41.06
CA GLU A 10 -8.60 -1.63 42.38
C GLU A 10 -8.48 -0.11 42.35
N ASP A 11 -9.61 0.53 42.67
CA ASP A 11 -9.70 1.94 43.03
C ASP A 11 -8.75 2.21 44.20
N GLU A 12 -7.66 2.92 43.97
CA GLU A 12 -6.95 3.81 44.90
C GLU A 12 -6.02 4.69 44.05
N GLU A 13 -5.96 5.99 44.35
CA GLU A 13 -5.02 6.96 43.78
C GLU A 13 -3.57 6.69 44.25
N GLU A 14 -3.08 5.46 44.12
CA GLU A 14 -1.64 5.22 44.18
C GLU A 14 -1.03 5.80 42.91
N LYS A 15 -0.35 6.94 43.06
CA LYS A 15 0.50 7.53 42.03
C LYS A 15 1.43 6.45 41.49
N SER A 16 1.09 5.90 40.33
CA SER A 16 1.85 4.83 39.69
C SER A 16 3.30 5.27 39.48
N GLN A 17 4.18 4.66 40.27
CA GLN A 17 5.63 4.80 40.12
C GLN A 17 6.14 3.63 39.29
N ILE A 18 6.80 3.92 38.18
CA ILE A 18 7.36 2.89 37.28
C ILE A 18 8.87 3.02 37.32
N LEU A 19 9.56 1.97 37.78
CA LEU A 19 11.01 1.86 37.77
C LEU A 19 11.44 1.09 36.51
N GLU A 20 12.31 1.69 35.69
CA GLU A 20 12.56 1.18 34.35
C GLU A 20 13.92 1.62 33.78
N TYR A 21 14.33 0.98 32.69
CA TYR A 21 15.34 1.53 31.79
C TYR A 21 14.68 2.12 30.55
N LEU A 22 15.16 3.30 30.13
CA LEU A 22 14.76 3.93 28.87
C LEU A 22 15.63 3.51 27.70
N HIS A 23 14.98 3.29 26.57
CA HIS A 23 15.58 2.92 25.31
C HIS A 23 14.93 3.69 24.15
N ASN A 24 15.68 3.83 23.06
CA ASN A 24 15.16 4.21 21.74
C ASN A 24 14.23 5.44 21.75
N VAL A 25 14.65 6.51 22.41
CA VAL A 25 13.90 7.78 22.40
C VAL A 25 13.92 8.35 20.98
N SER A 26 12.74 8.45 20.37
CA SER A 26 12.58 8.95 19.00
C SER A 26 12.89 10.44 18.91
N GLN A 27 13.11 10.95 17.70
CA GLN A 27 13.00 12.40 17.44
C GLN A 27 11.56 12.88 17.72
N LEU A 28 11.40 14.20 17.90
CA LEU A 28 10.08 14.82 17.99
C LEU A 28 9.30 14.61 16.69
N GLN A 29 8.09 14.09 16.83
CA GLN A 29 7.12 13.85 15.76
C GLN A 29 5.93 14.79 15.91
N THR A 30 5.19 15.01 14.83
CA THR A 30 3.96 15.82 14.83
C THR A 30 2.78 14.92 14.44
N SER A 31 1.75 14.90 15.27
CA SER A 31 0.53 14.12 15.01
C SER A 31 -0.32 14.75 13.91
N ALA A 32 -1.26 13.99 13.35
CA ALA A 32 -2.22 14.50 12.37
C ALA A 32 -3.03 15.72 12.85
N LYS A 33 -3.16 15.91 14.17
CA LYS A 33 -3.83 17.06 14.80
C LYS A 33 -2.86 18.19 15.19
N GLY A 34 -1.63 18.20 14.65
CA GLY A 34 -0.61 19.22 14.91
C GLY A 34 0.09 19.14 16.28
N ARG A 35 -0.28 18.18 17.16
CA ARG A 35 0.37 18.02 18.47
C ARG A 35 1.73 17.34 18.33
N LYS A 36 2.77 17.92 18.92
CA LYS A 36 4.11 17.31 18.98
C LYS A 36 4.17 16.23 20.06
N TYR A 37 4.86 15.13 19.76
CA TYR A 37 5.05 14.02 20.67
C TYR A 37 6.36 13.30 20.35
N PHE A 38 6.83 12.45 21.25
CA PHE A 38 7.90 11.48 20.95
C PHE A 38 7.53 10.14 21.55
N HIS A 39 8.21 9.08 21.13
CA HIS A 39 8.04 7.76 21.72
C HIS A 39 9.37 7.20 22.21
N ALA A 40 9.31 6.27 23.14
CA ALA A 40 10.45 5.52 23.65
C ALA A 40 10.03 4.08 23.92
N VAL A 41 11.00 3.23 24.27
CA VAL A 41 10.73 1.89 24.80
C VAL A 41 11.20 1.85 26.24
N ILE A 42 10.33 1.42 27.12
CA ILE A 42 10.65 1.21 28.53
C ILE A 42 10.81 -0.29 28.79
N GLN A 43 11.81 -0.63 29.59
CA GLN A 43 12.04 -1.99 30.08
C GLN A 43 11.76 -1.99 31.59
N THR A 44 10.63 -2.60 31.98
CA THR A 44 10.16 -2.66 33.37
C THR A 44 10.62 -3.91 34.11
N THR A 45 10.91 -4.99 33.37
CA THR A 45 11.46 -6.23 33.92
C THR A 45 12.52 -6.81 33.00
N LYS A 46 13.01 -8.03 33.28
CA LYS A 46 13.96 -8.72 32.40
C LYS A 46 13.41 -8.89 30.98
N ASP A 47 12.13 -9.23 30.83
CA ASP A 47 11.54 -9.61 29.55
C ASP A 47 10.39 -8.72 29.08
N GLU A 48 9.78 -7.94 29.98
CA GLU A 48 8.69 -7.04 29.62
C GLU A 48 9.21 -5.68 29.15
N LYS A 49 8.60 -5.22 28.07
CA LYS A 49 8.85 -3.91 27.48
C LYS A 49 7.52 -3.30 27.07
N TYR A 50 7.42 -2.00 27.21
CA TYR A 50 6.26 -1.25 26.76
C TYR A 50 6.69 -0.10 25.88
N ARG A 51 5.82 0.24 24.94
CA ARG A 51 5.94 1.50 24.21
C ARG A 51 5.57 2.62 25.16
N LEU A 52 6.38 3.67 25.20
CA LEU A 52 6.08 4.92 25.88
C LEU A 52 5.76 5.99 24.83
N VAL A 53 4.70 6.74 25.03
CA VAL A 53 4.31 7.87 24.18
C VAL A 53 4.20 9.13 25.04
N ALA A 54 5.01 10.13 24.72
CA ALA A 54 5.08 11.39 25.47
C ALA A 54 4.51 12.55 24.66
N PHE A 55 3.43 13.14 25.16
CA PHE A 55 2.79 14.33 24.59
C PHE A 55 3.32 15.66 25.17
N SER A 56 4.50 15.61 25.81
CA SER A 56 5.18 16.76 26.42
C SER A 56 6.55 16.97 25.75
N PRO A 57 6.60 17.61 24.56
CA PRO A 57 7.83 17.77 23.78
C PRO A 57 8.96 18.46 24.56
N GLU A 58 8.62 19.32 25.52
CA GLU A 58 9.55 19.98 26.43
C GLU A 58 10.40 19.01 27.28
N LYS A 59 9.93 17.77 27.49
CA LYS A 59 10.63 16.73 28.25
C LYS A 59 11.60 15.90 27.41
N HIS A 60 11.62 16.09 26.08
CA HIS A 60 12.37 15.25 25.14
C HIS A 60 13.86 15.15 25.51
N ASN A 61 14.52 16.28 25.75
CA ASN A 61 15.94 16.32 26.12
C ASN A 61 16.24 15.49 27.39
N THR A 62 15.38 15.59 28.41
CA THR A 62 15.54 14.86 29.67
C THR A 62 15.45 13.34 29.44
N TYR A 63 14.51 12.88 28.61
CA TYR A 63 14.38 11.47 28.27
C TYR A 63 15.56 10.97 27.44
N THR A 64 16.03 11.76 26.47
CA THR A 64 17.20 11.42 25.65
C THR A 64 18.46 11.30 26.51
N MET A 65 18.69 12.25 27.43
CA MET A 65 19.80 12.20 28.37
C MET A 65 19.73 10.96 29.26
N ALA A 66 18.57 10.67 29.84
CA ALA A 66 18.38 9.49 30.68
C ALA A 66 18.62 8.17 29.93
N ALA A 67 18.15 8.06 28.68
CA ALA A 67 18.39 6.90 27.83
C ALA A 67 19.90 6.70 27.54
N ASN A 68 20.63 7.79 27.25
CA ASN A 68 22.05 7.77 26.93
C ASN A 68 22.94 7.44 28.15
N LEU A 69 22.57 7.93 29.33
CA LEU A 69 23.29 7.68 30.59
C LEU A 69 23.15 6.22 31.08
N ASN A 70 22.34 5.39 30.42
CA ASN A 70 22.11 3.98 30.77
C ASN A 70 21.75 3.75 32.24
N SER A 71 21.21 4.77 32.90
CA SER A 71 20.84 4.74 34.31
C SER A 71 19.36 4.40 34.45
N PRO A 72 18.97 3.67 35.50
CA PRO A 72 17.56 3.42 35.74
C PRO A 72 16.84 4.74 36.08
N VAL A 73 15.59 4.82 35.65
CA VAL A 73 14.73 5.97 35.90
C VAL A 73 13.46 5.55 36.62
N GLN A 74 12.86 6.51 37.31
CA GLN A 74 11.55 6.40 37.90
C GLN A 74 10.61 7.40 37.22
N LEU A 75 9.53 6.88 36.63
CA LEU A 75 8.40 7.69 36.21
C LEU A 75 7.39 7.78 37.34
N LYS A 76 6.92 8.99 37.66
CA LYS A 76 5.80 9.20 38.60
C LYS A 76 4.62 9.77 37.85
N ASN A 77 3.40 9.32 38.16
CA ASN A 77 2.16 9.71 37.48
C ASN A 77 2.14 9.35 35.98
N ALA A 78 2.75 8.21 35.61
CA ALA A 78 2.66 7.68 34.26
C ALA A 78 1.49 6.69 34.17
N LYS A 79 0.70 6.74 33.10
CA LYS A 79 -0.51 5.92 32.97
C LYS A 79 -0.32 4.82 31.93
N PHE A 80 -0.64 3.59 32.29
CA PHE A 80 -0.83 2.53 31.31
C PHE A 80 -2.17 2.73 30.60
N SER A 81 -2.16 2.64 29.28
CA SER A 81 -3.35 2.77 28.44
C SER A 81 -3.26 1.76 27.30
N PRO A 82 -4.36 1.11 26.89
CA PRO A 82 -4.37 0.30 25.69
C PRO A 82 -4.11 1.18 24.47
N SER A 83 -3.08 0.83 23.70
CA SER A 83 -2.79 1.41 22.40
C SER A 83 -3.90 1.10 21.40
N ARG A 84 -3.81 1.73 20.23
CA ARG A 84 -4.76 1.54 19.11
C ARG A 84 -4.81 0.09 18.57
N ASN A 85 -3.82 -0.73 18.90
CA ASN A 85 -3.75 -2.14 18.49
C ASN A 85 -4.14 -3.09 19.63
N GLY A 86 -4.57 -2.57 20.78
CA GLY A 86 -4.92 -3.35 21.97
C GLY A 86 -3.74 -3.70 22.89
N GLU A 87 -2.49 -3.46 22.46
CA GLU A 87 -1.29 -3.61 23.30
C GLU A 87 -1.20 -2.49 24.33
N LEU A 88 -0.78 -2.78 25.56
CA LEU A 88 -0.57 -1.77 26.60
C LEU A 88 0.61 -0.85 26.26
N GLU A 89 0.40 0.46 26.37
CA GLU A 89 1.43 1.50 26.24
C GLU A 89 1.40 2.44 27.44
N VAL A 90 2.53 3.10 27.72
CA VAL A 90 2.66 4.09 28.79
C VAL A 90 2.53 5.49 28.21
N ILE A 91 1.57 6.26 28.72
CA ILE A 91 1.32 7.64 28.33
C ILE A 91 2.01 8.58 29.33
N VAL A 92 2.84 9.46 28.78
CA VAL A 92 3.50 10.54 29.51
C VAL A 92 2.88 11.87 29.11
N ASP A 93 2.41 12.60 30.10
CA ASP A 93 1.87 13.94 29.95
C ASP A 93 2.64 14.97 30.80
N ARG A 94 2.10 16.17 30.94
CA ARG A 94 2.74 17.25 31.71
C ARG A 94 2.87 16.92 33.20
N SER A 95 1.95 16.14 33.75
CA SER A 95 1.94 15.73 35.16
C SER A 95 2.93 14.61 35.49
N THR A 96 3.40 13.87 34.48
CA THR A 96 4.36 12.78 34.66
C THR A 96 5.78 13.30 34.91
N SER A 97 6.44 12.97 36.01
CA SER A 97 7.85 13.32 36.22
C SER A 97 8.77 12.15 35.90
N LEU A 98 9.98 12.44 35.44
CA LEU A 98 11.07 11.48 35.26
C LEU A 98 12.21 11.85 36.19
N GLU A 99 12.66 10.91 37.00
CA GLU A 99 13.79 11.06 37.91
C GLU A 99 14.81 9.94 37.66
N MET A 100 16.10 10.28 37.58
CA MET A 100 17.15 9.27 37.54
C MET A 100 17.36 8.72 38.95
N VAL A 101 17.33 7.40 39.11
CA VAL A 101 17.47 6.76 40.42
C VAL A 101 18.82 6.05 40.52
N LYS A 102 19.40 6.08 41.73
CA LYS A 102 20.63 5.32 42.04
C LYS A 102 20.35 3.87 42.39
N GLN A 103 19.09 3.52 42.59
CA GLN A 103 18.66 2.16 42.92
C GLN A 103 19.01 1.22 41.76
N LYS A 104 19.70 0.11 42.08
CA LYS A 104 19.93 -0.95 41.11
C LYS A 104 18.66 -1.75 40.94
N LEU A 105 18.20 -1.87 39.70
CA LEU A 105 17.14 -2.82 39.34
C LEU A 105 17.71 -4.25 39.40
N ASP A 106 16.84 -5.21 39.70
CA ASP A 106 17.13 -6.66 39.76
C ASP A 106 17.40 -7.26 38.37
N PHE A 107 17.17 -6.50 37.31
CA PHE A 107 17.53 -6.83 35.93
C PHE A 107 18.50 -5.81 35.34
N LYS A 108 19.30 -6.27 34.37
CA LYS A 108 20.19 -5.41 33.58
C LYS A 108 19.43 -4.79 32.41
N LYS A 109 19.80 -3.57 32.04
CA LYS A 109 19.38 -2.93 30.79
C LYS A 109 19.76 -3.84 29.62
N LYS A 110 18.77 -4.30 28.85
CA LYS A 110 19.04 -5.06 27.61
C LYS A 110 19.63 -4.11 26.57
N LYS A 111 20.59 -4.59 25.78
CA LYS A 111 20.91 -3.92 24.51
C LYS A 111 19.68 -4.11 23.62
N LEU A 112 18.89 -3.06 23.47
CA LEU A 112 17.88 -3.01 22.43
C LEU A 112 18.56 -2.48 21.20
N ASP A 113 18.30 -3.12 20.06
CA ASP A 113 18.68 -2.54 18.79
C ASP A 113 18.09 -1.13 18.72
N PRO A 114 18.85 -0.12 18.30
CA PRO A 114 18.33 1.23 18.08
C PRO A 114 17.06 1.17 17.21
N PRO A 115 16.14 2.15 17.32
CA PRO A 115 14.93 2.15 16.51
C PRO A 115 15.35 1.96 15.06
N GLN A 116 14.84 0.89 14.43
CA GLN A 116 15.34 0.30 13.19
C GLN A 116 15.76 1.42 12.23
N GLN A 117 17.05 1.74 12.20
CA GLN A 117 17.54 2.73 11.25
C GLN A 117 17.42 2.06 9.89
N SER A 118 16.77 2.73 8.95
CA SER A 118 16.53 2.15 7.64
C SER A 118 17.86 1.84 6.95
N ILE A 119 18.16 0.56 6.78
CA ILE A 119 19.44 0.09 6.22
C ILE A 119 19.37 0.25 4.69
N LEU A 120 20.46 0.72 4.08
CA LEU A 120 20.56 0.74 2.62
C LEU A 120 20.54 -0.70 2.08
N LYS A 121 19.56 -1.01 1.24
CA LYS A 121 19.40 -2.33 0.60
C LYS A 121 19.22 -2.16 -0.92
N SER A 122 19.49 -3.23 -1.66
CA SER A 122 19.05 -3.35 -3.05
C SER A 122 17.63 -3.92 -3.11
N LEU A 123 16.94 -3.74 -4.24
CA LEU A 123 15.59 -4.26 -4.42
C LEU A 123 15.54 -5.81 -4.37
N SER A 124 16.58 -6.53 -4.81
CA SER A 124 16.64 -8.00 -4.72
C SER A 124 16.74 -8.50 -3.28
N ASP A 125 17.27 -7.70 -2.37
CA ASP A 125 17.41 -8.06 -0.95
C ASP A 125 16.07 -7.97 -0.18
N LEU A 126 14.99 -7.58 -0.88
CA LEU A 126 13.66 -7.41 -0.32
C LEU A 126 12.83 -8.69 -0.48
N THR A 127 13.07 -9.64 0.42
CA THR A 127 12.40 -10.96 0.44
C THR A 127 11.33 -11.10 1.53
N GLU A 128 11.42 -10.27 2.57
CA GLU A 128 10.55 -10.35 3.75
C GLU A 128 9.59 -9.15 3.83
N GLU A 129 8.44 -9.37 4.48
CA GLU A 129 7.47 -8.32 4.79
C GLU A 129 7.92 -7.49 6.01
N ASN A 130 7.51 -6.22 6.07
CA ASN A 130 7.76 -5.28 7.17
C ASN A 130 9.24 -4.92 7.38
N MET A 131 10.08 -5.05 6.36
CA MET A 131 11.44 -4.52 6.41
C MET A 131 11.44 -3.02 6.18
N LEU A 132 12.05 -2.27 7.10
CA LEU A 132 12.25 -0.83 6.97
C LEU A 132 13.62 -0.55 6.33
N VAL A 133 13.62 0.03 5.14
CA VAL A 133 14.80 0.13 4.27
C VAL A 133 15.03 1.52 3.70
N THR A 134 16.28 1.80 3.36
CA THR A 134 16.70 2.93 2.54
C THR A 134 17.05 2.40 1.15
N LEU A 135 16.62 3.08 0.09
CA LEU A 135 16.81 2.64 -1.30
C LEU A 135 17.36 3.78 -2.15
N ASN A 136 18.30 3.47 -3.05
CA ASN A 136 18.72 4.35 -4.14
C ASN A 136 18.11 3.81 -5.42
N VAL A 137 17.16 4.55 -6.00
CA VAL A 137 16.35 4.04 -7.11
C VAL A 137 16.05 5.12 -8.13
N LYS A 138 15.84 4.71 -9.38
CA LYS A 138 15.21 5.50 -10.42
C LYS A 138 13.69 5.28 -10.38
N LEU A 139 12.90 6.34 -10.41
CA LEU A 139 11.46 6.24 -10.60
C LEU A 139 11.17 6.11 -12.10
N LEU A 140 10.75 4.94 -12.54
CA LEU A 140 10.56 4.63 -13.96
C LEU A 140 9.25 5.16 -14.49
N ASN A 141 8.13 4.83 -13.84
CA ASN A 141 6.80 5.24 -14.27
C ASN A 141 5.79 5.25 -13.12
N PHE A 142 4.73 6.05 -13.24
CA PHE A 142 3.55 5.92 -12.40
C PHE A 142 2.60 4.90 -13.02
N THR A 143 2.04 3.99 -12.22
CA THR A 143 1.12 2.94 -12.70
C THR A 143 -0.34 3.35 -12.66
N ASN A 144 -0.65 4.44 -11.95
CA ASN A 144 -1.98 5.04 -11.85
C ASN A 144 -1.87 6.54 -11.61
N GLU A 145 -3.00 7.22 -11.84
CA GLU A 145 -3.21 8.58 -11.36
C GLU A 145 -3.27 8.63 -9.83
N GLU A 146 -3.06 9.82 -9.27
CA GLU A 146 -3.22 10.02 -7.83
C GLU A 146 -4.69 9.82 -7.45
N THR A 147 -4.95 8.86 -6.55
CA THR A 147 -6.31 8.54 -6.09
C THR A 147 -6.44 8.80 -4.61
N GLU A 148 -7.63 9.25 -4.20
CA GLU A 148 -7.97 9.42 -2.79
C GLU A 148 -8.61 8.15 -2.24
N VAL A 149 -8.02 7.59 -1.18
CA VAL A 149 -8.50 6.37 -0.54
C VAL A 149 -8.96 6.69 0.88
N TYR A 150 -10.19 6.29 1.19
CA TYR A 150 -10.74 6.42 2.54
C TYR A 150 -10.18 5.32 3.44
N THR A 151 -9.30 5.73 4.35
CA THR A 151 -8.78 4.84 5.38
C THR A 151 -9.58 5.02 6.68
N ARG A 152 -9.39 4.11 7.65
CA ARG A 152 -9.90 4.27 9.02
C ARG A 152 -9.44 5.57 9.72
N TYR A 153 -8.52 6.32 9.12
CA TYR A 153 -7.94 7.57 9.62
C TYR A 153 -8.32 8.79 8.78
N GLY A 154 -9.29 8.64 7.87
CA GLY A 154 -9.70 9.66 6.91
C GLY A 154 -9.16 9.40 5.52
N ALA A 155 -9.51 10.32 4.61
CA ALA A 155 -9.10 10.31 3.23
C ALA A 155 -7.58 10.55 3.11
N LYS A 156 -6.92 9.77 2.25
CA LYS A 156 -5.50 9.89 1.96
C LYS A 156 -5.23 9.65 0.48
N SER A 157 -4.45 10.53 -0.13
CA SER A 157 -3.92 10.31 -1.47
C SER A 157 -2.91 9.16 -1.50
N VAL A 158 -3.02 8.34 -2.54
CA VAL A 158 -2.05 7.31 -2.91
C VAL A 158 -1.73 7.39 -4.39
N ARG A 159 -0.47 7.15 -4.73
CA ARG A 159 -0.02 6.99 -6.12
C ARG A 159 1.01 5.89 -6.21
N ASN A 160 0.78 4.92 -7.08
CA ASN A 160 1.67 3.78 -7.29
C ASN A 160 2.63 4.08 -8.43
N ALA A 161 3.85 3.57 -8.29
CA ALA A 161 4.92 3.72 -9.26
C ALA A 161 5.79 2.48 -9.32
N ILE A 162 6.60 2.39 -10.37
CA ILE A 162 7.62 1.38 -10.53
C ILE A 162 8.98 2.05 -10.35
N ILE A 163 9.78 1.48 -9.46
CA ILE A 163 11.14 1.92 -9.17
C ILE A 163 12.12 0.82 -9.57
N ALA A 164 13.33 1.23 -9.94
CA ALA A 164 14.39 0.33 -10.35
C ALA A 164 15.73 0.72 -9.76
N ASP A 165 16.55 -0.30 -9.50
CA ASP A 165 17.97 -0.19 -9.20
C ASP A 165 18.75 -1.23 -10.02
N LYS A 166 20.02 -1.45 -9.70
CA LYS A 166 20.86 -2.45 -10.38
C LYS A 166 20.38 -3.89 -10.27
N SER A 167 19.54 -4.19 -9.28
CA SER A 167 19.11 -5.54 -8.95
C SER A 167 17.78 -5.93 -9.59
N GLY A 168 16.95 -4.95 -9.97
CA GLY A 168 15.71 -5.19 -10.70
C GLY A 168 14.68 -4.08 -10.48
N THR A 169 13.40 -4.44 -10.64
CA THR A 169 12.28 -3.51 -10.52
C THR A 169 11.30 -3.94 -9.42
N LYS A 170 10.64 -2.97 -8.76
CA LYS A 170 9.55 -3.22 -7.81
C LYS A 170 8.49 -2.12 -7.84
N THR A 171 7.27 -2.47 -7.47
CA THR A 171 6.17 -1.51 -7.29
C THR A 171 6.26 -0.85 -5.90
N ILE A 172 6.08 0.46 -5.86
CA ILE A 172 6.01 1.26 -4.64
C ILE A 172 4.73 2.10 -4.61
N SER A 173 4.08 2.15 -3.45
CA SER A 173 2.96 3.06 -3.15
C SER A 173 3.46 4.29 -2.40
N PHE A 174 3.34 5.47 -3.02
CA PHE A 174 3.57 6.78 -2.41
C PHE A 174 2.28 7.29 -1.75
N TRP A 175 2.39 7.78 -0.52
CA TRP A 175 1.24 8.23 0.28
C TRP A 175 1.35 9.71 0.67
N GLY A 176 0.28 10.46 0.45
CA GLY A 176 0.13 11.85 0.90
C GLY A 176 1.24 12.78 0.40
N ASN A 177 1.81 13.56 1.31
CA ASN A 177 2.67 14.71 0.99
C ASN A 177 3.98 14.38 0.24
N ILE A 178 4.36 13.10 0.11
CA ILE A 178 5.54 12.72 -0.66
C ILE A 178 5.26 12.67 -2.17
N ILE A 179 4.00 12.49 -2.58
CA ILE A 179 3.62 12.34 -3.99
C ILE A 179 4.10 13.53 -4.85
N PRO A 180 3.92 14.80 -4.45
CA PRO A 180 4.39 15.94 -5.24
C PRO A 180 5.92 16.07 -5.30
N SER A 181 6.66 15.41 -4.40
CA SER A 181 8.13 15.51 -4.30
C SER A 181 8.87 14.54 -5.23
N VAL A 182 8.15 13.58 -5.83
CA VAL A 182 8.73 12.56 -6.70
C VAL A 182 8.29 12.77 -8.15
N LYS A 183 9.23 12.64 -9.09
CA LYS A 183 9.03 12.85 -10.52
C LYS A 183 9.51 11.63 -11.29
N GLN A 184 8.78 11.31 -12.35
CA GLN A 184 9.18 10.28 -13.30
C GLN A 184 10.53 10.59 -13.94
N GLY A 185 11.34 9.57 -14.16
CA GLY A 185 12.68 9.65 -14.74
C GLY A 185 13.78 10.09 -13.77
N SER A 186 13.42 10.60 -12.59
CA SER A 186 14.39 11.08 -11.59
C SER A 186 14.89 9.97 -10.66
N PHE A 187 16.07 10.21 -10.09
CA PHE A 187 16.73 9.31 -9.15
C PHE A 187 16.56 9.82 -7.73
N TYR A 188 16.26 8.92 -6.79
CA TYR A 188 15.97 9.25 -5.40
C TYR A 188 16.69 8.32 -4.43
N ASN A 189 17.17 8.91 -3.34
CA ASN A 189 17.38 8.23 -2.08
C ASN A 189 16.07 8.27 -1.28
N LEU A 190 15.40 7.13 -1.13
CA LEU A 190 14.18 6.97 -0.37
C LEU A 190 14.52 6.35 0.99
N THR A 191 14.31 7.08 2.09
CA THR A 191 14.56 6.57 3.45
C THR A 191 13.27 6.10 4.12
N ASN A 192 13.34 5.16 5.06
CA ASN A 192 12.18 4.66 5.82
C ASN A 192 11.04 4.14 4.94
N VAL A 193 11.35 3.43 3.86
CA VAL A 193 10.38 2.71 3.02
C VAL A 193 10.14 1.34 3.66
N VAL A 194 8.89 0.86 3.67
CA VAL A 194 8.56 -0.44 4.23
C VAL A 194 8.20 -1.44 3.13
N SER A 195 8.72 -2.66 3.21
CA SER A 195 8.25 -3.77 2.36
C SER A 195 6.91 -4.31 2.86
N LYS A 196 6.01 -4.63 1.93
CA LYS A 196 4.69 -5.22 2.21
C LYS A 196 4.46 -6.43 1.31
N LYS A 197 3.72 -7.43 1.79
CA LYS A 197 3.31 -8.55 0.95
C LYS A 197 1.94 -8.26 0.37
N PHE A 198 1.84 -8.23 -0.96
CA PHE A 198 0.56 -8.08 -1.67
C PHE A 198 0.49 -9.15 -2.75
N ASP A 199 -0.54 -9.99 -2.69
CA ASP A 199 -0.75 -11.10 -3.62
C ASP A 199 0.52 -11.93 -3.87
N GLU A 200 1.08 -12.43 -2.76
CA GLU A 200 2.34 -13.20 -2.69
C GLU A 200 3.62 -12.46 -3.10
N ASN A 201 3.53 -11.24 -3.64
CA ASN A 201 4.64 -10.43 -4.09
C ASN A 201 5.08 -9.38 -3.05
N ILE A 202 6.39 -9.16 -2.92
CA ILE A 202 6.94 -8.08 -2.08
C ILE A 202 6.86 -6.76 -2.84
N THR A 203 5.98 -5.89 -2.37
CA THR A 203 5.80 -4.50 -2.80
C THR A 203 6.38 -3.55 -1.76
N LEU A 204 6.47 -2.27 -2.10
CA LEU A 204 6.99 -1.23 -1.21
C LEU A 204 5.92 -0.20 -0.90
N SER A 205 5.98 0.38 0.29
CA SER A 205 5.06 1.44 0.71
C SER A 205 5.85 2.51 1.45
N THR A 206 5.55 3.78 1.19
CA THR A 206 6.08 4.86 2.01
C THR A 206 5.41 4.89 3.38
N THR A 207 6.15 5.35 4.38
CA THR A 207 5.69 5.62 5.74
C THR A 207 5.53 7.13 5.96
N THR A 208 4.98 7.53 7.11
CA THR A 208 4.91 8.95 7.49
C THR A 208 6.27 9.60 7.69
N ASN A 209 7.32 8.80 7.85
CA ASN A 209 8.70 9.25 8.05
C ASN A 209 9.55 9.10 6.79
N THR A 210 8.96 8.69 5.66
CA THR A 210 9.69 8.57 4.41
C THR A 210 10.13 9.95 3.93
N LYS A 211 11.38 10.04 3.51
CA LYS A 211 11.93 11.20 2.81
C LYS A 211 12.41 10.75 1.45
N ALA A 212 12.12 11.55 0.43
CA ALA A 212 12.68 11.39 -0.90
C ALA A 212 13.67 12.52 -1.15
N LEU A 213 14.95 12.18 -1.26
CA LEU A 213 16.00 13.13 -1.62
C LEU A 213 16.46 12.81 -3.04
N GLN A 214 16.33 13.77 -3.95
CA GLN A 214 16.80 13.59 -5.32
C GLN A 214 18.34 13.45 -5.32
N ILE A 215 18.85 12.45 -6.02
CA ILE A 215 20.29 12.15 -6.12
C ILE A 215 20.75 12.24 -7.58
N PRO A 216 22.07 12.36 -7.84
CA PRO A 216 22.61 12.25 -9.17
C PRO A 216 22.27 10.93 -9.84
N ILE A 217 22.27 10.94 -11.18
CA ILE A 217 22.11 9.75 -12.03
C ILE A 217 23.23 8.76 -11.69
N PHE A 218 22.90 7.47 -11.62
CA PHE A 218 23.87 6.38 -11.54
C PHE A 218 23.58 5.35 -12.64
N ASP A 219 24.64 4.78 -13.23
CA ASP A 219 24.56 4.00 -14.47
C ASP A 219 24.02 2.57 -14.28
N GLU A 220 24.01 2.06 -13.06
CA GLU A 220 23.57 0.69 -12.76
C GLU A 220 22.06 0.64 -12.47
N VAL A 221 21.21 0.76 -13.50
CA VAL A 221 19.77 0.49 -13.37
C VAL A 221 19.37 -0.66 -14.29
N LYS A 222 18.85 -1.74 -13.69
CA LYS A 222 18.29 -2.87 -14.42
C LYS A 222 16.82 -2.58 -14.71
N GLU A 223 16.57 -1.99 -15.86
CA GLU A 223 15.23 -1.81 -16.41
C GLU A 223 14.80 -3.15 -17.02
N GLU A 224 14.24 -4.05 -16.22
CA GLU A 224 13.41 -5.15 -16.75
C GLU A 224 12.15 -4.55 -17.39
N ASP A 225 11.52 -5.22 -18.36
CA ASP A 225 10.36 -4.73 -19.14
C ASP A 225 9.20 -4.29 -18.23
N VAL A 226 9.29 -3.05 -17.75
CA VAL A 226 8.27 -2.37 -16.96
C VAL A 226 7.04 -2.20 -17.83
N PRO A 227 5.81 -2.45 -17.34
CA PRO A 227 4.58 -2.08 -18.04
C PRO A 227 4.53 -0.57 -18.31
N ILE A 228 5.07 -0.13 -19.44
CA ILE A 228 4.93 1.22 -19.96
C ILE A 228 3.48 1.35 -20.42
N GLN A 229 2.72 2.14 -19.68
CA GLN A 229 1.42 2.59 -20.13
C GLN A 229 1.61 3.66 -21.19
N HIS A 230 1.08 3.43 -22.38
CA HIS A 230 1.10 4.39 -23.48
C HIS A 230 -0.29 4.97 -23.67
N ALA A 231 -0.41 6.30 -23.61
CA ALA A 231 -1.65 7.00 -23.89
C ALA A 231 -1.57 7.67 -25.26
N GLU A 232 -2.58 7.47 -26.09
CA GLU A 232 -2.67 8.08 -27.42
C GLU A 232 -4.13 8.34 -27.81
N ASN A 233 -4.34 9.28 -28.73
CA ASN A 233 -5.65 9.55 -29.32
C ASN A 233 -5.83 8.68 -30.57
N ILE A 234 -7.02 8.11 -30.70
CA ILE A 234 -7.38 7.21 -31.78
C ILE A 234 -8.78 7.53 -32.32
N VAL A 235 -9.02 7.12 -33.55
CA VAL A 235 -10.36 7.02 -34.14
C VAL A 235 -10.67 5.56 -34.38
N ILE A 236 -11.70 5.02 -33.75
CA ILE A 236 -12.14 3.63 -33.97
C ILE A 236 -12.90 3.58 -35.30
N THR A 237 -12.43 2.76 -36.25
CA THR A 237 -13.04 2.64 -37.58
C THR A 237 -13.89 1.40 -37.74
N SER A 238 -13.59 0.34 -37.00
CA SER A 238 -14.39 -0.88 -36.96
C SER A 238 -14.18 -1.58 -35.63
N ILE A 239 -15.22 -2.21 -35.10
CA ILE A 239 -15.20 -2.89 -33.81
C ILE A 239 -15.96 -4.21 -33.90
N ASN A 240 -15.58 -5.17 -33.06
CA ASN A 240 -16.27 -6.43 -32.85
C ASN A 240 -16.30 -6.70 -31.33
N VAL A 241 -17.48 -6.63 -30.73
CA VAL A 241 -17.72 -6.92 -29.32
C VAL A 241 -17.92 -8.43 -29.16
N ILE A 242 -17.19 -9.01 -28.22
CA ILE A 242 -17.15 -10.45 -27.97
C ILE A 242 -17.50 -10.69 -26.50
N THR A 243 -18.64 -11.31 -26.26
CA THR A 243 -19.03 -11.86 -24.97
C THR A 243 -18.69 -13.34 -24.89
N SER A 244 -17.92 -13.69 -23.87
CA SER A 244 -17.53 -15.06 -23.55
C SER A 244 -18.12 -15.50 -22.21
N TYR A 245 -18.55 -16.75 -22.14
CA TYR A 245 -19.08 -17.36 -20.92
C TYR A 245 -18.17 -18.49 -20.48
N ARG A 246 -17.72 -18.47 -19.23
CA ARG A 246 -16.76 -19.45 -18.70
C ARG A 246 -17.30 -20.18 -17.48
N CYS A 247 -16.85 -21.43 -17.33
CA CYS A 247 -17.15 -22.24 -16.16
C CYS A 247 -16.74 -21.52 -14.87
N SER A 248 -17.61 -21.53 -13.86
CA SER A 248 -17.33 -20.82 -12.59
C SER A 248 -16.36 -21.57 -11.66
N ASN A 249 -15.94 -22.78 -12.05
CA ASN A 249 -14.89 -23.49 -11.33
C ASN A 249 -13.54 -22.90 -11.74
N LYS A 250 -12.82 -22.31 -10.78
CA LYS A 250 -11.49 -21.70 -10.99
C LYS A 250 -10.45 -22.64 -11.62
N SER A 251 -10.61 -23.95 -11.45
CA SER A 251 -9.72 -24.97 -12.04
C SER A 251 -10.15 -25.43 -13.44
N CYS A 252 -11.17 -24.81 -14.03
CA CYS A 252 -11.74 -25.18 -15.33
C CYS A 252 -11.73 -23.97 -16.28
N SER A 253 -11.14 -24.13 -17.45
CA SER A 253 -11.06 -23.09 -18.49
C SER A 253 -12.11 -23.23 -19.59
N ALA A 254 -13.13 -24.08 -19.39
CA ALA A 254 -14.16 -24.31 -20.39
C ALA A 254 -14.96 -23.03 -20.68
N THR A 255 -15.11 -22.73 -21.97
CA THR A 255 -15.94 -21.64 -22.49
C THR A 255 -17.16 -22.19 -23.20
N PHE A 256 -18.27 -21.47 -23.16
CA PHE A 256 -19.54 -21.87 -23.75
C PHE A 256 -20.12 -20.74 -24.60
N PRO A 257 -20.82 -21.06 -25.71
CA PRO A 257 -21.62 -20.11 -26.44
C PRO A 257 -22.92 -19.81 -25.67
N ILE A 258 -23.52 -18.63 -25.90
CA ILE A 258 -24.74 -18.20 -25.19
C ILE A 258 -25.91 -19.19 -25.35
N GLN A 259 -25.97 -19.89 -26.49
CA GLN A 259 -27.03 -20.85 -26.81
C GLN A 259 -27.03 -22.08 -25.89
N GLU A 260 -25.92 -22.38 -25.21
CA GLU A 260 -25.82 -23.46 -24.23
C GLU A 260 -26.32 -23.05 -22.83
N LEU A 261 -26.57 -21.76 -22.59
CA LEU A 261 -27.05 -21.20 -21.32
C LEU A 261 -28.57 -21.26 -21.17
N LYS A 262 -29.21 -22.34 -21.64
CA LYS A 262 -30.66 -22.48 -21.58
C LYS A 262 -31.11 -23.05 -20.23
N GLY A 263 -31.98 -22.31 -19.54
CA GLY A 263 -32.61 -22.74 -18.28
C GLY A 263 -31.85 -22.31 -17.03
N THR A 264 -32.12 -22.97 -15.90
CA THR A 264 -31.59 -22.58 -14.57
C THR A 264 -30.22 -23.18 -14.27
N PHE A 265 -29.91 -24.34 -14.87
CA PHE A 265 -28.68 -25.08 -14.61
C PHE A 265 -28.06 -25.60 -15.89
N MET A 266 -26.74 -25.69 -15.88
CA MET A 266 -25.92 -26.22 -16.97
C MET A 266 -24.85 -27.15 -16.42
N LYS A 267 -24.47 -28.16 -17.20
CA LYS A 267 -23.42 -29.09 -16.84
C LYS A 267 -22.20 -28.81 -17.71
N CYS A 268 -21.08 -28.43 -17.09
CA CYS A 268 -19.84 -28.16 -17.81
C CYS A 268 -19.36 -29.44 -18.52
N SER A 269 -19.07 -29.32 -19.82
CA SER A 269 -18.56 -30.42 -20.64
C SER A 269 -17.18 -30.91 -20.21
N THR A 270 -16.36 -30.04 -19.60
CA THR A 270 -14.98 -30.33 -19.18
C THR A 270 -14.91 -30.88 -17.76
N CYS A 271 -15.29 -30.09 -16.74
CA CYS A 271 -15.17 -30.50 -15.34
C CYS A 271 -16.38 -31.31 -14.81
N LYS A 272 -17.41 -31.51 -15.65
CA LYS A 272 -18.65 -32.26 -15.34
C LYS A 272 -19.48 -31.71 -14.18
N MET A 273 -19.10 -30.59 -13.57
CA MET A 273 -19.89 -29.92 -12.53
C MET A 273 -21.18 -29.34 -13.11
N LYS A 274 -22.28 -29.52 -12.38
CA LYS A 274 -23.55 -28.85 -12.65
C LYS A 274 -23.57 -27.52 -11.90
N GLN A 275 -23.78 -26.43 -12.62
CA GLN A 275 -23.69 -25.06 -12.14
C GLN A 275 -25.00 -24.34 -12.42
N LYS A 276 -25.35 -23.37 -11.57
CA LYS A 276 -26.44 -22.44 -11.89
C LYS A 276 -25.98 -21.50 -13.00
N VAL A 277 -26.86 -21.21 -13.95
CA VAL A 277 -26.54 -20.30 -15.08
C VAL A 277 -26.19 -18.90 -14.57
N GLU A 278 -26.85 -18.42 -13.51
CA GLU A 278 -26.55 -17.13 -12.85
C GLU A 278 -25.11 -17.02 -12.31
N ASN A 279 -24.44 -18.15 -12.05
CA ASN A 279 -23.09 -18.18 -11.50
C ASN A 279 -22.01 -18.30 -12.58
N ILE A 280 -22.37 -18.38 -13.86
CA ILE A 280 -21.41 -18.43 -14.95
C ILE A 280 -20.71 -17.09 -15.10
N ILE A 281 -19.40 -17.16 -15.33
CA ILE A 281 -18.57 -15.97 -15.50
C ILE A 281 -18.82 -15.44 -16.92
N LYS A 282 -19.56 -14.33 -17.02
CA LYS A 282 -19.69 -13.54 -18.25
C LYS A 282 -18.52 -12.56 -18.35
N SER A 283 -17.90 -12.47 -19.52
CA SER A 283 -16.85 -11.49 -19.79
C SER A 283 -16.98 -10.93 -21.20
N THR A 284 -17.08 -9.62 -21.31
CA THR A 284 -17.28 -8.89 -22.57
C THR A 284 -16.04 -8.06 -22.88
N SER A 285 -15.50 -8.20 -24.09
CA SER A 285 -14.30 -7.48 -24.57
C SER A 285 -14.51 -7.08 -26.02
N ALA A 286 -13.77 -6.11 -26.55
CA ALA A 286 -13.93 -5.70 -27.94
C ALA A 286 -12.61 -5.71 -28.72
N LYS A 287 -12.64 -6.15 -29.96
CA LYS A 287 -11.53 -6.00 -30.91
C LYS A 287 -11.83 -4.81 -31.82
N ALA A 288 -10.99 -3.79 -31.78
CA ALA A 288 -11.15 -2.60 -32.58
C ALA A 288 -9.98 -2.42 -33.55
N VAL A 289 -10.30 -1.89 -34.73
CA VAL A 289 -9.33 -1.32 -35.66
C VAL A 289 -9.44 0.19 -35.51
N CYS A 290 -8.30 0.85 -35.39
CA CYS A 290 -8.24 2.28 -35.14
C CYS A 290 -7.17 2.97 -36.00
N LYS A 291 -7.42 4.26 -36.24
CA LYS A 291 -6.49 5.19 -36.88
C LYS A 291 -5.83 6.04 -35.81
N THR A 292 -4.51 6.14 -35.89
CA THR A 292 -3.68 7.06 -35.12
C THR A 292 -3.00 8.04 -36.09
N GLU A 293 -2.24 9.02 -35.57
CA GLU A 293 -1.44 9.91 -36.41
C GLU A 293 -0.39 9.17 -37.26
N THR A 294 0.07 8.00 -36.79
CA THR A 294 1.18 7.25 -37.40
C THR A 294 0.73 5.97 -38.12
N ASP A 295 -0.40 5.39 -37.74
CA ASP A 295 -0.89 4.10 -38.25
C ASP A 295 -2.39 4.16 -38.53
N SER A 296 -2.76 3.92 -39.79
CA SER A 296 -4.16 3.95 -40.22
C SER A 296 -4.93 2.65 -39.98
N ASN A 297 -4.28 1.58 -39.51
CA ASN A 297 -4.89 0.26 -39.39
C ASN A 297 -4.42 -0.52 -38.14
N LYS A 298 -4.32 0.18 -37.01
CA LYS A 298 -3.86 -0.39 -35.74
C LYS A 298 -4.95 -1.25 -35.12
N GLN A 299 -4.63 -2.49 -34.76
CA GLN A 299 -5.55 -3.41 -34.06
C GLN A 299 -5.34 -3.34 -32.54
N ILE A 300 -6.43 -3.23 -31.79
CA ILE A 300 -6.42 -3.23 -30.33
C ILE A 300 -7.52 -4.13 -29.77
N LEU A 301 -7.23 -4.76 -28.64
CA LEU A 301 -8.17 -5.48 -27.78
C LEU A 301 -8.52 -4.59 -26.58
N ILE A 302 -9.76 -4.14 -26.54
CA ILE A 302 -10.34 -3.37 -25.44
C ILE A 302 -10.82 -4.35 -24.38
N SER A 303 -10.22 -4.27 -23.20
CA SER A 303 -10.56 -5.13 -22.06
C SER A 303 -11.94 -4.81 -21.49
N GLN A 304 -12.54 -5.78 -20.80
CA GLN A 304 -13.82 -5.61 -20.10
C GLN A 304 -13.79 -4.40 -19.15
N GLN A 305 -12.72 -4.27 -18.37
CA GLN A 305 -12.57 -3.17 -17.43
C GLN A 305 -12.53 -1.81 -18.14
N ALA A 306 -11.89 -1.73 -19.31
CA ALA A 306 -11.85 -0.50 -20.09
C ALA A 306 -13.24 -0.11 -20.61
N LEU A 307 -14.05 -1.07 -21.05
CA LEU A 307 -15.43 -0.84 -21.47
C LEU A 307 -16.33 -0.42 -20.30
N GLU A 308 -16.26 -1.11 -19.17
CA GLU A 308 -17.04 -0.78 -17.97
C GLU A 308 -16.72 0.64 -17.45
N ASN A 309 -15.44 0.99 -17.41
CA ASN A 309 -15.00 2.33 -16.99
C ASN A 309 -15.46 3.42 -17.97
N TYR A 310 -15.49 3.13 -19.27
CA TYR A 310 -15.94 4.05 -20.30
C TYR A 310 -17.45 4.32 -20.22
N LEU A 311 -18.25 3.25 -20.09
CA LEU A 311 -19.71 3.35 -20.06
C LEU A 311 -20.24 4.00 -18.77
N GLY A 312 -19.54 3.81 -17.65
CA GLY A 312 -19.98 4.24 -16.34
C GLY A 312 -21.22 3.46 -15.85
N GLU A 313 -21.76 3.85 -14.69
CA GLU A 313 -22.92 3.16 -14.09
C GLU A 313 -24.21 3.35 -14.90
N GLU A 314 -24.37 4.49 -15.57
CA GLU A 314 -25.60 4.87 -16.28
C GLU A 314 -25.82 4.09 -17.58
N ASN A 315 -24.75 3.71 -18.28
CA ASN A 315 -24.83 3.00 -19.57
C ASN A 315 -24.40 1.53 -19.50
N ASN A 316 -24.29 0.97 -18.29
CA ASN A 316 -23.84 -0.42 -18.10
C ASN A 316 -24.81 -1.45 -18.71
N GLU A 317 -26.06 -1.07 -18.98
CA GLU A 317 -27.02 -1.91 -19.71
C GLU A 317 -26.55 -2.21 -21.15
N LEU A 318 -25.75 -1.34 -21.78
CA LEU A 318 -25.18 -1.59 -23.11
C LEU A 318 -24.23 -2.80 -23.13
N MET A 319 -23.63 -3.19 -21.99
CA MET A 319 -22.81 -4.40 -21.91
C MET A 319 -23.60 -5.71 -22.11
N LYS A 320 -24.94 -5.64 -22.17
CA LYS A 320 -25.82 -6.78 -22.41
C LYS A 320 -26.13 -7.01 -23.88
N ASP A 321 -25.94 -6.00 -24.72
CA ASP A 321 -26.28 -6.01 -26.14
C ASP A 321 -25.02 -5.65 -26.95
N GLU A 322 -24.46 -6.65 -27.64
CA GLU A 322 -23.21 -6.49 -28.38
C GLU A 322 -23.37 -5.48 -29.52
N ASP A 323 -24.47 -5.57 -30.28
CA ASP A 323 -24.74 -4.70 -31.42
C ASP A 323 -24.94 -3.25 -30.97
N ALA A 324 -25.73 -3.03 -29.91
CA ALA A 324 -25.94 -1.69 -29.38
C ALA A 324 -24.65 -1.05 -28.82
N LEU A 325 -23.76 -1.86 -28.24
CA LEU A 325 -22.46 -1.39 -27.76
C LEU A 325 -21.52 -1.04 -28.92
N GLU A 326 -21.52 -1.84 -30.00
CA GLU A 326 -20.77 -1.54 -31.22
C GLU A 326 -21.21 -0.21 -31.84
N ASP A 327 -22.52 -0.02 -32.02
CA ASP A 327 -23.10 1.21 -32.56
C ASP A 327 -22.75 2.43 -31.70
N HIS A 328 -22.84 2.30 -30.38
CA HIS A 328 -22.50 3.36 -29.44
C HIS A 328 -21.03 3.77 -29.56
N ILE A 329 -20.10 2.80 -29.61
CA ILE A 329 -18.67 3.10 -29.72
C ILE A 329 -18.33 3.71 -31.08
N LEU A 330 -18.96 3.25 -32.17
CA LEU A 330 -18.72 3.79 -33.52
C LEU A 330 -19.30 5.20 -33.72
N THR A 331 -20.24 5.63 -32.87
CA THR A 331 -20.82 6.99 -32.94
C THR A 331 -19.89 8.07 -32.38
N VAL A 332 -18.91 7.69 -31.56
CA VAL A 332 -17.98 8.64 -30.93
C VAL A 332 -16.82 8.93 -31.88
N GLU A 333 -16.55 10.22 -32.09
CA GLU A 333 -15.55 10.67 -33.08
C GLU A 333 -14.11 10.33 -32.69
N ASN A 334 -13.74 10.53 -31.43
CA ASN A 334 -12.37 10.35 -30.95
C ASN A 334 -12.34 9.70 -29.58
N PHE A 335 -11.35 8.82 -29.40
CA PHE A 335 -11.07 8.19 -28.11
C PHE A 335 -9.63 8.46 -27.70
N ARG A 336 -9.43 8.56 -26.39
CA ARG A 336 -8.12 8.44 -25.77
C ARG A 336 -8.00 7.05 -25.15
N ILE A 337 -7.02 6.28 -25.60
CA ILE A 337 -6.75 4.94 -25.06
C ILE A 337 -5.50 4.95 -24.20
N THR A 338 -5.46 4.08 -23.19
CA THR A 338 -4.24 3.70 -22.48
C THR A 338 -3.97 2.21 -22.71
N THR A 339 -2.79 1.89 -23.23
CA THR A 339 -2.35 0.51 -23.49
C THR A 339 -1.17 0.13 -22.62
N GLY A 340 -1.03 -1.16 -22.27
CA GLY A 340 0.15 -1.68 -21.57
C GLY A 340 1.34 -1.95 -22.51
N ASN A 341 2.31 -2.75 -22.05
CA ASN A 341 3.53 -3.07 -22.82
C ASN A 341 3.27 -3.64 -24.21
N ASN A 342 2.26 -4.50 -24.35
CA ASN A 342 1.97 -5.15 -25.63
C ASN A 342 1.42 -4.15 -26.67
N ARG A 343 1.07 -2.90 -26.30
CA ARG A 343 0.39 -1.85 -27.11
C ARG A 343 -0.88 -2.26 -27.87
N GLU A 344 -1.23 -3.55 -27.80
CA GLU A 344 -2.39 -4.18 -28.39
C GLU A 344 -3.54 -4.28 -27.40
N ILE A 345 -3.29 -4.23 -26.08
CA ILE A 345 -4.34 -4.36 -25.06
C ILE A 345 -4.64 -2.99 -24.45
N CYS A 346 -5.85 -2.49 -24.68
CA CYS A 346 -6.39 -1.27 -24.10
C CYS A 346 -6.98 -1.55 -22.70
N ILE A 347 -6.40 -0.90 -21.71
CA ILE A 347 -6.74 -1.01 -20.29
C ILE A 347 -7.57 0.18 -19.78
N LYS A 348 -7.62 1.27 -20.53
CA LYS A 348 -8.47 2.44 -20.25
C LYS A 348 -8.93 3.06 -21.57
N LEU A 349 -10.22 3.35 -21.68
CA LEU A 349 -10.85 3.97 -22.84
C LEU A 349 -11.63 5.20 -22.35
N GLU A 350 -11.42 6.35 -22.99
CA GLU A 350 -12.05 7.62 -22.65
C GLU A 350 -12.51 8.32 -23.94
N SER A 351 -13.68 8.95 -23.95
CA SER A 351 -14.04 9.87 -25.04
C SER A 351 -13.16 11.11 -24.96
N ALA A 352 -12.63 11.56 -26.10
CA ALA A 352 -11.68 12.68 -26.20
C ALA A 352 -12.37 13.99 -26.59
#